data_AF-A0AA96KKD9-F1
#
_entry.id   AF-A0AA96KKD9-F1
#
_cell.length_a   1.000
_cell.length_b   1.000
_cell.length_c   1.000
_cell.angle_alpha   90.00
_cell.angle_beta   90.00
_cell.angle_gamma   90.00
#
_symmetry.space_group_name_H-M   'P 1'
#
loop_
_entity.id
_entity.type
_entity.pdbx_description
1 polymer ?
#
loop_
_entity_poly.entity_id
_entity_poly.type
_entity_poly.pdbx_seq_one_letter_code
_entity_poly.pdbx_strand_id
1 'polypeptide(L)'
;MGVEYVLVNQSKKEVISFSHLNGSKKRELAGNPPQSAIVTWYLLENQGDLIQFVSDTFGEWPFLKGSSKDVQTYKDVTNKYISNLVEEGILKNEGFLYQDEENPETDYVLNLKNIWVE
;
A
#
# COMPACT_ATOMS: atom_id res chain seq x y z
N MET A 1 17.33 6.81 -7.85
CA MET A 1 16.47 5.61 -7.83
C MET A 1 16.71 4.91 -6.50
N GLY A 2 15.65 4.57 -5.77
CA GLY A 2 15.74 3.92 -4.45
C GLY A 2 14.80 2.72 -4.41
N VAL A 3 14.99 1.86 -3.42
CA VAL A 3 14.24 0.60 -3.29
C VAL A 3 12.81 0.88 -2.87
N GLU A 4 11.86 0.34 -3.63
CA GLU A 4 10.44 0.43 -3.38
C GLU A 4 9.91 -0.87 -2.81
N TYR A 5 8.80 -0.78 -2.10
CA TYR A 5 8.21 -1.92 -1.40
C TYR A 5 6.74 -2.03 -1.73
N VAL A 6 6.21 -3.24 -1.61
CA VAL A 6 4.78 -3.55 -1.51
C VAL A 6 4.56 -4.40 -0.27
N LEU A 7 3.34 -4.38 0.30
CA LEU A 7 2.99 -5.30 1.39
C LEU A 7 2.23 -6.49 0.80
N VAL A 8 2.76 -7.69 0.97
CA VAL A 8 2.19 -8.92 0.41
C VAL A 8 1.60 -9.77 1.53
N ASN A 9 0.33 -10.18 1.37
CA ASN A 9 -0.28 -11.22 2.20
C ASN A 9 -0.31 -12.54 1.43
N GLN A 10 0.60 -13.43 1.79
CA GLN A 10 0.77 -14.72 1.13
C GLN A 10 -0.36 -15.70 1.43
N SER A 11 -0.98 -15.58 2.60
CA SER A 11 -2.11 -16.42 3.03
C SER A 11 -3.34 -16.18 2.17
N LYS A 12 -3.68 -14.91 1.91
CA LYS A 12 -4.89 -14.52 1.19
C LYS A 12 -4.70 -14.20 -0.30
N LYS A 13 -3.44 -14.16 -0.77
CA LYS A 13 -3.10 -13.72 -2.14
C LYS A 13 -3.56 -12.29 -2.40
N GLU A 14 -3.27 -11.42 -1.44
CA GLU A 14 -3.57 -9.99 -1.48
C GLU A 14 -2.30 -9.16 -1.46
N VAL A 15 -2.39 -7.93 -1.98
CA VAL A 15 -1.31 -6.95 -1.95
C VAL A 15 -1.84 -5.57 -1.58
N ILE A 16 -1.07 -4.82 -0.78
CA ILE A 16 -1.18 -3.37 -0.67
C ILE A 16 -0.08 -2.78 -1.55
N SER A 17 -0.49 -2.20 -2.67
CA SER A 17 0.35 -1.41 -3.56
C SER A 17 0.45 0.02 -3.04
N PHE A 18 1.60 0.64 -3.25
CA PHE A 18 1.81 2.07 -2.96
C PHE A 18 1.93 2.91 -4.24
N SER A 19 1.61 2.35 -5.42
CA SER A 19 1.75 3.02 -6.72
C SER A 19 0.95 4.32 -6.84
N HIS A 20 -0.24 4.39 -6.23
CA HIS A 20 -1.10 5.58 -6.23
C HIS A 20 -1.04 6.36 -4.91
N LEU A 21 -0.01 6.12 -4.11
CA LEU A 21 0.19 6.75 -2.81
C LEU A 21 1.47 7.58 -2.82
N ASN A 22 1.55 8.54 -1.88
CA ASN A 22 2.67 9.48 -1.81
C ASN A 22 3.92 8.85 -1.18
N GLY A 23 4.53 7.92 -1.91
CA GLY A 23 5.80 7.26 -1.60
C GLY A 23 5.70 5.74 -1.52
N SER A 24 6.78 5.04 -1.78
CA SER A 24 6.85 3.56 -1.71
C SER A 24 8.15 3.08 -1.09
N LYS A 25 9.06 4.00 -0.73
CA LYS A 25 10.34 3.68 -0.12
C LYS A 25 10.22 3.57 1.39
N LYS A 26 11.11 2.78 2.01
CA LYS A 26 11.13 2.53 3.47
C LYS A 26 10.92 3.77 4.35
N ARG A 27 11.62 4.88 4.07
CA ARG A 27 11.48 6.12 4.85
C ARG A 27 10.17 6.85 4.60
N GLU A 28 9.68 6.80 3.36
CA GLU A 28 8.41 7.42 2.96
C GLU A 28 7.27 6.68 3.63
N LEU A 29 7.24 5.34 3.55
CA LEU A 29 6.22 4.50 4.19
C LEU A 29 6.14 4.71 5.71
N ALA A 30 7.30 4.74 6.38
CA ALA A 30 7.36 4.92 7.83
C ALA A 30 7.07 6.37 8.28
N GLY A 31 7.33 7.36 7.40
CA GLY A 31 7.15 8.77 7.70
C GLY A 31 5.81 9.35 7.22
N ASN A 32 5.08 8.64 6.37
CA ASN A 32 3.80 9.06 5.80
C ASN A 32 2.65 8.52 6.66
N PRO A 33 1.94 9.37 7.42
CA PRO A 33 0.94 8.89 8.37
C PRO A 33 -0.26 8.16 7.73
N PRO A 34 -0.80 8.59 6.57
CA PRO A 34 -1.79 7.80 5.84
C PRO A 34 -1.32 6.38 5.51
N GLN A 35 -0.13 6.22 4.94
CA GLN A 35 0.37 4.91 4.54
C GLN A 35 0.67 4.02 5.74
N SER A 36 1.23 4.60 6.81
CA SER A 36 1.44 3.91 8.08
C SER A 36 0.12 3.43 8.69
N ALA A 37 -0.95 4.23 8.61
CA ALA A 37 -2.29 3.83 9.06
C ALA A 37 -2.86 2.68 8.23
N ILE A 38 -2.75 2.73 6.90
CA ILE A 38 -3.18 1.64 6.00
C ILE A 38 -2.47 0.33 6.36
N VAL A 39 -1.14 0.37 6.48
CA VAL A 39 -0.34 -0.82 6.84
C VAL A 39 -0.75 -1.35 8.22
N THR A 40 -0.85 -0.46 9.21
CA THR A 40 -1.20 -0.86 10.58
C THR A 40 -2.59 -1.50 10.65
N TRP A 41 -3.58 -0.88 10.01
CA TRP A 41 -4.94 -1.40 9.95
C TRP A 41 -5.00 -2.75 9.23
N TYR A 42 -4.30 -2.87 8.09
CA TYR A 42 -4.20 -4.13 7.36
C TYR A 42 -3.63 -5.24 8.22
N LEU A 43 -2.53 -5.00 8.94
CA LEU A 43 -1.92 -5.99 9.83
C LEU A 43 -2.86 -6.38 10.98
N LEU A 44 -3.63 -5.43 11.52
CA LEU A 44 -4.59 -5.69 12.60
C LEU A 44 -5.80 -6.52 12.15
N GLU A 45 -6.33 -6.30 10.95
CA GLU A 45 -7.44 -7.09 10.40
C GLU A 45 -7.01 -8.50 9.95
N ASN A 46 -5.72 -8.69 9.67
CA ASN A 46 -5.17 -9.92 9.10
C ASN A 46 -4.18 -10.60 10.08
N GLN A 47 -4.48 -10.54 11.37
CA GLN A 47 -3.65 -11.17 12.40
C GLN A 47 -3.51 -12.68 12.15
N GLY A 48 -2.26 -13.16 12.23
CA GLY A 48 -1.91 -14.56 11.98
C GLY A 48 -1.64 -14.91 10.52
N ASP A 49 -1.93 -14.00 9.57
CA ASP A 49 -1.55 -14.21 8.17
C ASP A 49 -0.04 -14.04 7.93
N LEU A 50 0.45 -14.68 6.87
CA LEU A 50 1.83 -14.52 6.41
C LEU A 50 1.94 -13.24 5.60
N ILE A 51 2.24 -12.14 6.28
CA ILE A 51 2.36 -10.80 5.69
C ILE A 51 3.80 -10.30 5.80
N GLN A 52 4.37 -9.84 4.69
CA GLN A 52 5.73 -9.29 4.65
C GLN A 52 5.83 -8.16 3.62
N PHE A 53 6.74 -7.22 3.86
CA PHE A 53 7.17 -6.29 2.84
C PHE A 53 8.07 -6.99 1.83
N VAL A 54 7.84 -6.75 0.55
CA VAL A 54 8.65 -7.30 -0.56
C VAL A 54 9.20 -6.13 -1.36
N SER A 55 10.52 -6.13 -1.58
CA SER A 55 11.19 -5.10 -2.38
C SER A 55 11.14 -5.44 -3.87
N ASP A 56 11.04 -4.42 -4.72
CA ASP A 56 11.15 -4.56 -6.18
C ASP A 56 12.59 -4.82 -6.68
N THR A 57 13.60 -4.46 -5.87
CA THR A 57 14.99 -4.35 -6.33
C THR A 57 15.83 -5.60 -6.08
N PHE A 58 15.74 -6.21 -4.89
CA PHE A 58 16.70 -7.22 -4.45
C PHE A 58 16.33 -8.66 -4.83
N GLY A 59 15.14 -8.86 -5.41
CA GLY A 59 14.64 -10.20 -5.76
C GLY A 59 14.38 -11.11 -4.56
N GLU A 60 14.41 -10.55 -3.34
CA GLU A 60 14.14 -11.29 -2.11
C GLU A 60 12.67 -11.70 -2.03
N TRP A 61 12.44 -12.98 -1.74
CA TRP A 61 11.11 -13.51 -1.49
C TRP A 61 11.05 -14.06 -0.06
N PRO A 62 10.37 -13.38 0.87
CA PRO A 62 10.43 -13.71 2.28
C PRO A 62 9.53 -14.89 2.68
N PHE A 63 8.89 -15.56 1.73
CA PHE A 63 7.96 -16.67 1.98
C PHE A 63 8.56 -18.01 1.54
N LEU A 64 8.19 -19.09 2.24
CA LEU A 64 8.67 -20.45 1.94
C LEU A 64 8.23 -20.99 0.57
N LYS A 65 7.18 -20.42 -0.03
CA LYS A 65 6.58 -20.87 -1.28
C LYS A 65 6.20 -19.69 -2.16
N GLY A 66 6.18 -19.93 -3.47
CA GLY A 66 5.87 -18.91 -4.49
C GLY A 66 7.10 -18.09 -4.88
N SER A 67 6.86 -17.02 -5.61
CA SER A 67 7.89 -16.09 -6.08
C SER A 67 7.36 -14.65 -6.16
N SER A 68 8.27 -13.69 -6.26
CA SER A 68 7.92 -12.27 -6.47
C SER A 68 7.11 -12.04 -7.75
N LYS A 69 7.24 -12.92 -8.76
CA LYS A 69 6.45 -12.84 -10.00
C LYS A 69 4.96 -13.10 -9.74
N ASP A 70 4.64 -13.90 -8.73
CA ASP A 70 3.26 -14.26 -8.41
C ASP A 70 2.47 -13.05 -7.89
N VAL A 71 3.15 -12.02 -7.35
CA VAL A 71 2.52 -10.81 -6.79
C VAL A 71 1.64 -10.11 -7.82
N GLN A 72 2.00 -10.14 -9.11
CA GLN A 72 1.20 -9.55 -10.18
C GLN A 72 -0.19 -10.20 -10.34
N THR A 73 -0.35 -11.42 -9.84
CA THR A 73 -1.62 -12.16 -9.85
C THR A 73 -2.44 -11.95 -8.59
N TYR A 74 -1.87 -11.27 -7.57
CA TYR A 74 -2.53 -11.11 -6.27
C TYR A 74 -3.54 -9.98 -6.38
N LYS A 75 -4.60 -10.08 -5.60
CA LYS A 75 -5.64 -9.05 -5.58
C LYS A 75 -5.10 -7.81 -4.89
N ASP A 76 -5.02 -6.70 -5.61
CA ASP A 76 -4.77 -5.41 -4.97
C ASP A 76 -6.00 -5.00 -4.15
N VAL A 77 -5.80 -4.84 -2.85
CA VAL A 77 -6.86 -4.46 -1.90
C VAL A 77 -6.63 -3.06 -1.32
N THR A 78 -5.65 -2.30 -1.82
CA THR A 78 -5.27 -0.97 -1.32
C THR A 78 -6.48 -0.05 -1.19
N ASN A 79 -7.26 0.11 -2.27
CA ASN A 79 -8.42 0.99 -2.29
C ASN A 79 -9.52 0.56 -1.31
N LYS A 80 -9.69 -0.75 -1.09
CA LYS A 80 -10.63 -1.26 -0.07
C LYS A 80 -10.24 -0.73 1.32
N TYR A 81 -8.97 -0.86 1.69
CA TYR A 81 -8.50 -0.43 3.01
C TYR A 81 -8.45 1.09 3.16
N ILE A 82 -8.21 1.84 2.06
CA ILE A 82 -8.37 3.29 2.05
C ILE A 82 -9.84 3.66 2.34
N SER A 83 -10.80 3.06 1.62
CA SER A 83 -12.23 3.31 1.83
C SER A 83 -12.65 3.01 3.26
N ASN A 84 -12.26 1.85 3.81
CA ASN A 84 -12.56 1.49 5.21
C ASN A 84 -12.04 2.56 6.18
N LEU A 85 -10.78 3.01 6.02
CA LEU A 85 -10.19 4.00 6.91
C LEU A 85 -10.82 5.39 6.77
N VAL A 86 -11.34 5.73 5.59
CA VAL A 86 -12.11 6.97 5.38
C VAL A 86 -13.49 6.88 6.06
N GLU A 87 -14.16 5.73 5.94
CA GLU A 87 -15.45 5.47 6.59
C GLU A 87 -15.33 5.50 8.12
N GLU A 88 -14.25 4.95 8.67
CA GLU A 88 -13.94 4.98 10.11
C GLU A 88 -13.43 6.34 10.60
N GLY A 89 -13.31 7.34 9.72
CA GLY A 89 -12.87 8.69 10.10
C GLY A 89 -11.41 8.77 10.57
N ILE A 90 -10.56 7.84 10.11
CA ILE A 90 -9.11 7.85 10.37
C ILE A 90 -8.40 8.63 9.28
N LEU A 91 -8.79 8.38 8.02
CA LEU A 91 -8.26 9.08 6.87
C LEU A 91 -9.30 10.01 6.25
N LYS A 92 -8.81 11.02 5.54
CA LYS A 92 -9.59 11.88 4.66
C LYS A 92 -8.99 11.82 3.26
N ASN A 93 -9.82 11.57 2.26
CA ASN A 93 -9.42 11.65 0.86
C ASN A 93 -9.76 13.05 0.33
N GLU A 94 -8.75 13.82 -0.04
CA GLU A 94 -8.88 15.18 -0.57
C GLU A 94 -8.73 15.22 -2.10
N GLY A 95 -8.94 14.09 -2.77
CA GLY A 95 -8.82 13.94 -4.22
C GLY A 95 -7.40 13.53 -4.63
N PHE A 96 -6.88 14.19 -5.66
CA PHE A 96 -5.58 13.87 -6.25
C PHE A 96 -4.52 14.89 -5.83
N LEU A 97 -3.37 14.39 -5.36
CA LEU A 97 -2.14 15.19 -5.24
C LEU A 97 -1.55 15.44 -6.62
N TYR A 98 -1.64 14.44 -7.50
CA TYR A 98 -1.24 14.48 -8.89
C TYR A 98 -2.15 13.56 -9.70
N GLN A 99 -2.48 13.95 -10.91
CA GLN A 99 -3.17 13.14 -11.90
C GLN A 99 -2.65 13.56 -13.28
N ASP A 100 -2.18 12.59 -14.06
CA ASP A 100 -1.69 12.84 -15.40
C ASP A 100 -2.83 13.17 -16.37
N GLU A 101 -2.62 14.08 -17.32
CA GLU A 101 -3.64 14.50 -18.29
C GLU A 101 -3.84 13.47 -19.40
N GLU A 102 -2.80 12.74 -19.79
CA GLU A 102 -2.85 11.76 -20.88
C GLU A 102 -3.35 10.40 -20.36
N ASN A 103 -3.00 10.05 -19.12
CA ASN A 103 -3.38 8.77 -18.49
C ASN A 103 -4.02 8.96 -17.09
N PRO A 104 -5.13 9.68 -16.96
CA PRO A 104 -5.71 10.05 -15.66
C PRO A 104 -6.21 8.88 -14.82
N GLU A 105 -6.51 7.74 -15.46
CA GLU A 105 -7.01 6.54 -14.78
C GLU A 105 -5.91 5.63 -14.25
N THR A 106 -4.68 5.76 -14.74
CA THR A 106 -3.55 4.90 -14.37
C THR A 106 -2.42 5.64 -13.69
N ASP A 107 -2.20 6.92 -14.02
CA ASP A 107 -1.08 7.69 -13.49
C ASP A 107 -1.60 8.82 -12.60
N TYR A 108 -1.87 8.47 -11.35
CA TYR A 108 -2.33 9.40 -10.33
C TYR A 108 -1.78 9.04 -8.95
N VAL A 109 -1.77 10.04 -8.07
CA VAL A 109 -1.41 9.94 -6.65
C VAL A 109 -2.53 10.57 -5.84
N LEU A 110 -3.09 9.82 -4.89
CA LEU A 110 -4.13 10.30 -4.00
C LEU A 110 -3.57 11.27 -2.94
N ASN A 111 -4.31 12.34 -2.65
CA ASN A 111 -4.06 13.21 -1.52
C ASN A 111 -4.82 12.69 -0.30
N LEU A 112 -4.20 11.76 0.42
CA LEU A 112 -4.74 11.22 1.68
C LEU A 112 -4.15 11.95 2.87
N LYS A 113 -5.00 12.31 3.82
CA LYS A 113 -4.62 12.91 5.11
C LYS A 113 -5.05 12.03 6.27
N ASN A 114 -4.26 11.98 7.33
CA ASN A 114 -4.65 11.30 8.57
C ASN A 114 -5.18 12.34 9.55
N ILE A 115 -6.44 12.20 9.94
CA ILE A 115 -7.20 13.21 10.70
C ILE A 115 -6.63 13.40 12.12
N TRP A 116 -5.90 12.42 12.66
CA TRP A 116 -5.45 12.39 14.06
C TRP A 116 -4.07 13.01 14.29
N VAL A 117 -3.34 13.33 13.24
CA VAL A 117 -1.95 13.84 13.29
C VAL A 117 -1.77 15.16 12.52
N GLU A 118 -2.86 15.70 11.98
CA GLU A 118 -2.90 17.05 11.37
C GLU A 118 -3.27 18.13 12.39
#